data_AF-A0A1R0KFR7-F1
#
_entry.id   AF-A0A1R0KFR7-F1
#
_cell.length_a   1.000
_cell.length_b   1.000
_cell.length_c   1.000
_cell.angle_alpha   90.00
_cell.angle_beta   90.00
_cell.angle_gamma   90.00
#
_symmetry.space_group_name_H-M   'P 1'
#
loop_
_entity.id
_entity.type
_entity.pdbx_description
1 polymer ?
#
loop_
_entity_poly.entity_id
_entity_poly.type
_entity_poly.pdbx_seq_one_letter_code
_entity_poly.pdbx_strand_id
1 'polypeptide(L)'
;MRYASFGWLPEQDTLDWHTTSINGERLTVKASKFVPDPANGAGAALPAAHVEVRLYAAGVVPMTDRPIETRLPGEYTRMVPYGPVTGAPAVNGAPAYWVEIPGDSETLILKWRYARGGWAELATSRLSGDPRETAHRIAGALRIDGTERLRFPFQLTGLPAEFRPVAGEVEEGGPGGPWHATLDLSFRPAQHGPTLSVSVHPGTDVRAPNTTVDGHPARHDTLSKNHLGAPQYSDRLSVSDLDGLQADLFIDATSASGAAPLGPDGVLGVYRGLTVHADRARWTGQPVVR
;
A
#
# COMPACT_ATOMS: atom_id res chain seq x y z
N MET A 1 -1.37 -14.08 -0.68
CA MET A 1 -2.64 -13.38 -0.95
C MET A 1 -2.87 -13.39 -2.46
N ARG A 2 -4.11 -13.55 -2.93
CA ARG A 2 -4.43 -13.42 -4.37
C ARG A 2 -4.60 -11.94 -4.69
N TYR A 3 -4.16 -11.53 -5.87
CA TYR A 3 -4.15 -10.13 -6.32
C TYR A 3 -4.94 -9.97 -7.62
N ALA A 4 -5.38 -8.75 -7.90
CA ALA A 4 -6.06 -8.38 -9.14
C ALA A 4 -5.21 -7.38 -9.92
N SER A 5 -5.02 -7.58 -11.22
CA SER A 5 -4.24 -6.69 -12.09
C SER A 5 -5.12 -5.95 -13.09
N PHE A 6 -4.64 -4.79 -13.52
CA PHE A 6 -5.18 -4.13 -14.72
C PHE A 6 -4.87 -5.00 -15.94
N GLY A 7 -5.91 -5.49 -16.63
CA GLY A 7 -5.72 -6.13 -17.94
C GLY A 7 -5.64 -5.12 -19.09
N TRP A 8 -6.05 -3.88 -18.84
CA TRP A 8 -5.88 -2.74 -19.74
C TRP A 8 -5.87 -1.44 -18.93
N LEU A 9 -4.99 -0.53 -19.32
CA LEU A 9 -5.02 0.88 -18.95
C LEU A 9 -5.00 1.68 -20.26
N PRO A 10 -5.58 2.91 -20.29
CA PRO A 10 -5.44 3.77 -21.46
C PRO A 10 -3.96 3.90 -21.81
N GLU A 11 -3.65 3.79 -23.11
CA GLU A 11 -2.33 4.13 -23.66
C GLU A 11 -2.10 5.62 -23.41
N GLN A 12 -1.65 5.89 -22.21
CA GLN A 12 -0.87 7.04 -21.88
C GLN A 12 0.47 6.41 -21.51
N ASP A 13 1.54 6.73 -22.22
CA ASP A 13 2.93 6.30 -21.95
C ASP A 13 3.46 6.81 -20.58
N THR A 14 2.58 7.01 -19.60
CA THR A 14 2.74 7.98 -18.53
C THR A 14 2.10 7.58 -17.20
N LEU A 15 1.33 6.49 -17.09
CA LEU A 15 0.95 5.93 -15.79
C LEU A 15 2.08 5.04 -15.28
N ASP A 16 3.20 5.66 -14.93
CA ASP A 16 4.46 4.99 -14.60
C ASP A 16 4.57 4.62 -13.11
N TRP A 17 3.77 5.25 -12.24
CA TRP A 17 3.66 4.89 -10.83
C TRP A 17 2.54 3.88 -10.62
N HIS A 18 2.86 2.69 -10.12
CA HIS A 18 1.93 1.64 -9.80
C HIS A 18 2.02 1.25 -8.34
N THR A 19 0.89 1.15 -7.65
CA THR A 19 0.84 0.62 -6.29
C THR A 19 -0.12 -0.53 -6.22
N THR A 20 0.29 -1.61 -5.59
CA THR A 20 -0.58 -2.72 -5.20
C THR A 20 -0.51 -2.87 -3.69
N SER A 21 -1.64 -2.69 -3.02
CA SER A 21 -1.73 -2.90 -1.56
C SER A 21 -2.87 -3.82 -1.18
N ILE A 22 -2.63 -4.68 -0.21
CA ILE A 22 -3.61 -5.63 0.32
C ILE A 22 -3.66 -5.43 1.83
N ASN A 23 -4.87 -5.34 2.39
CA ASN A 23 -5.08 -5.40 3.83
C ASN A 23 -6.28 -6.31 4.16
N GLY A 24 -6.62 -6.40 5.46
CA GLY A 24 -7.68 -7.30 5.93
C GLY A 24 -9.08 -7.05 5.33
N GLU A 25 -9.36 -5.83 4.82
CA GLU A 25 -10.69 -5.46 4.32
C GLU A 25 -10.75 -5.31 2.79
N ARG A 26 -9.63 -4.95 2.16
CA ARG A 26 -9.58 -4.60 0.75
C ARG A 26 -8.24 -4.90 0.08
N LEU A 27 -8.31 -5.17 -1.22
CA LEU A 27 -7.21 -5.04 -2.16
C LEU A 27 -7.35 -3.68 -2.86
N THR A 28 -6.25 -2.98 -3.05
CA THR A 28 -6.17 -1.73 -3.81
C THR A 28 -5.09 -1.85 -4.88
N VAL A 29 -5.42 -1.44 -6.11
CA VAL A 29 -4.45 -1.27 -7.19
C VAL A 29 -4.55 0.13 -7.75
N LYS A 30 -3.41 0.79 -7.90
CA LYS A 30 -3.30 2.16 -8.36
C LYS A 30 -2.36 2.24 -9.55
N ALA A 31 -2.67 3.15 -10.45
CA ALA A 31 -1.77 3.61 -11.49
C ALA A 31 -1.89 5.14 -11.56
N SER A 32 -0.79 5.86 -11.45
CA SER A 32 -0.77 7.32 -11.52
C SER A 32 0.34 7.80 -12.43
N LYS A 33 0.12 8.98 -13.01
CA LYS A 33 1.17 9.84 -13.55
C LYS A 33 1.46 10.92 -12.54
N PHE A 34 2.73 11.19 -12.29
CA PHE A 34 3.13 12.38 -11.55
C PHE A 34 3.77 13.41 -12.48
N VAL A 35 3.54 14.68 -12.20
CA VAL A 35 4.25 15.81 -12.80
C VAL A 35 4.93 16.63 -11.70
N PRO A 36 6.09 17.24 -11.96
CA PRO A 36 6.74 18.11 -10.99
C PRO A 36 5.81 19.21 -10.50
N ASP A 37 5.84 19.48 -9.20
CA ASP A 37 5.06 20.50 -8.52
C ASP A 37 5.98 21.49 -7.79
N PRO A 38 6.62 22.40 -8.53
CA PRO A 38 7.61 23.32 -7.95
C PRO A 38 7.00 24.28 -6.92
N ALA A 39 5.67 24.46 -6.91
CA ALA A 39 4.98 25.29 -5.93
C ALA A 39 5.06 24.72 -4.51
N ASN A 40 5.25 23.40 -4.37
CA ASN A 40 5.37 22.71 -3.08
C ASN A 40 6.81 22.25 -2.76
N GLY A 41 7.80 22.82 -3.46
CA GLY A 41 9.22 22.60 -3.19
C GLY A 41 9.92 21.67 -4.18
N ALA A 42 11.25 21.57 -4.03
CA ALA A 42 12.06 20.72 -4.90
C ALA A 42 11.71 19.24 -4.68
N GLY A 43 11.42 18.53 -5.77
CA GLY A 43 11.05 17.11 -5.74
C GLY A 43 9.58 16.83 -5.42
N ALA A 44 8.78 17.86 -5.12
CA ALA A 44 7.33 17.68 -4.99
C ALA A 44 6.72 17.33 -6.36
N ALA A 45 5.65 16.53 -6.33
CA ALA A 45 4.93 16.11 -7.53
C ALA A 45 3.43 16.02 -7.27
N LEU A 46 2.64 16.31 -8.31
CA LEU A 46 1.18 16.21 -8.29
C LEU A 46 0.71 15.11 -9.25
N PRO A 47 -0.38 14.40 -8.91
CA PRO A 47 -0.97 13.43 -9.81
C PRO A 47 -1.58 14.15 -11.02
N ALA A 48 -1.03 13.91 -12.21
CA ALA A 48 -1.54 14.43 -13.48
C ALA A 48 -2.63 13.54 -14.08
N ALA A 49 -2.62 12.25 -13.76
CA ALA A 49 -3.64 11.27 -14.14
C ALA A 49 -3.64 10.16 -13.07
N HIS A 50 -4.82 9.61 -12.77
CA HIS A 50 -4.95 8.61 -11.71
C HIS A 50 -6.04 7.59 -12.00
N VAL A 51 -5.75 6.34 -11.68
CA VAL A 51 -6.66 5.20 -11.68
C VAL A 51 -6.45 4.45 -10.38
N GLU A 52 -7.51 4.21 -9.63
CA GLU A 52 -7.50 3.39 -8.41
C GLU A 52 -8.66 2.41 -8.44
N VAL A 53 -8.38 1.13 -8.27
CA VAL A 53 -9.40 0.10 -8.05
C VAL A 53 -9.27 -0.45 -6.65
N ARG A 54 -10.39 -0.46 -5.92
CA ARG A 54 -10.54 -1.12 -4.62
C ARG A 54 -11.47 -2.32 -4.78
N LEU A 55 -11.01 -3.50 -4.40
CA LEU A 55 -11.82 -4.69 -4.28
C LEU A 55 -12.10 -4.98 -2.81
N TYR A 56 -13.37 -4.96 -2.45
CA TYR A 56 -13.83 -5.21 -1.10
C TYR A 56 -14.10 -6.69 -0.87
N ALA A 57 -13.81 -7.17 0.35
CA ALA A 57 -14.15 -8.51 0.77
C ALA A 57 -15.67 -8.77 0.72
N ALA A 58 -16.05 -10.05 0.64
CA ALA A 58 -17.46 -10.43 0.61
C ALA A 58 -18.20 -9.95 1.87
N GLY A 59 -19.38 -9.35 1.69
CA GLY A 59 -20.18 -8.78 2.77
C GLY A 59 -19.91 -7.30 3.04
N VAL A 60 -18.85 -6.73 2.48
CA VAL A 60 -18.62 -5.28 2.49
C VAL A 60 -19.29 -4.67 1.27
N VAL A 61 -20.26 -3.79 1.52
CA VAL A 61 -20.96 -3.04 0.48
C VAL A 61 -20.46 -1.58 0.54
N PRO A 62 -19.71 -1.10 -0.46
CA PRO A 62 -19.20 0.27 -0.48
C PRO A 62 -20.28 1.28 -0.91
N MET A 63 -21.51 0.82 -1.12
CA MET A 63 -22.65 1.67 -1.45
C MET A 63 -23.27 2.15 -0.14
N THR A 64 -23.46 3.47 -0.04
CA THR A 64 -24.31 4.24 0.90
C THR A 64 -23.75 4.79 2.21
N ASP A 65 -22.73 4.25 2.88
CA ASP A 65 -22.53 4.65 4.31
C ASP A 65 -21.14 5.19 4.71
N ARG A 66 -20.14 5.19 3.83
CA ARG A 66 -18.80 5.71 4.15
C ARG A 66 -18.48 6.95 3.30
N PRO A 67 -18.13 8.10 3.90
CA PRO A 67 -17.72 9.26 3.12
C PRO A 67 -16.56 8.90 2.19
N ILE A 68 -16.51 9.55 1.04
CA ILE A 68 -15.40 9.40 0.10
C ILE A 68 -14.24 10.22 0.64
N GLU A 69 -13.09 9.58 0.75
CA GLU A 69 -11.84 10.28 0.99
C GLU A 69 -11.41 10.93 -0.33
N THR A 70 -11.54 12.26 -0.43
CA THR A 70 -11.09 13.03 -1.59
C THR A 70 -10.11 14.12 -1.19
N ARG A 71 -9.23 14.50 -2.12
CA ARG A 71 -8.31 15.62 -1.98
C ARG A 71 -8.73 16.73 -2.93
N LEU A 72 -9.44 17.73 -2.40
CA LEU A 72 -9.83 18.89 -3.18
C LEU A 72 -8.62 19.80 -3.48
N PRO A 73 -8.63 20.55 -4.59
CA PRO A 73 -7.57 21.50 -4.91
C PRO A 73 -7.33 22.48 -3.74
N GLY A 74 -6.11 22.50 -3.20
CA GLY A 74 -5.71 23.40 -2.12
C GLY A 74 -6.11 22.98 -0.69
N GLU A 75 -6.74 21.82 -0.51
CA GLU A 75 -7.17 21.32 0.82
C GLU A 75 -6.43 20.05 1.25
N TYR A 76 -6.44 19.79 2.57
CA TYR A 76 -6.14 18.48 3.12
C TYR A 76 -7.22 17.48 2.72
N THR A 77 -6.87 16.20 2.72
CA THR A 77 -7.83 15.11 2.49
C THR A 77 -9.06 15.26 3.38
N ARG A 78 -10.26 15.31 2.77
CA ARG A 78 -11.53 15.44 3.50
C ARG A 78 -12.49 14.32 3.10
N MET A 79 -13.25 13.89 4.10
CA MET A 79 -14.39 13.00 3.96
C MET A 79 -15.59 13.79 3.41
N VAL A 80 -16.01 13.49 2.17
CA VAL A 80 -17.21 14.08 1.55
C VAL A 80 -18.35 13.06 1.45
N PRO A 81 -19.62 13.48 1.67
CA PRO A 81 -20.76 12.60 1.44
C PRO A 81 -20.77 12.09 -0.01
N TYR A 82 -21.35 10.91 -0.23
CA TYR A 82 -21.63 10.45 -1.59
C TYR A 82 -22.53 11.45 -2.32
N GLY A 83 -22.19 11.75 -3.58
CA GLY A 83 -23.09 12.43 -4.50
C GLY A 83 -24.17 11.47 -5.03
N PRO A 84 -24.98 11.92 -6.01
CA PRO A 84 -26.00 11.09 -6.64
C PRO A 84 -25.43 9.78 -7.17
N VAL A 85 -26.10 8.67 -6.87
CA VAL A 85 -25.81 7.36 -7.45
C VAL A 85 -26.73 7.15 -8.64
N THR A 86 -26.16 6.96 -9.82
CA THR A 86 -26.92 6.72 -11.06
C THR A 86 -26.55 5.37 -11.67
N GLY A 87 -27.47 4.78 -12.45
CA GLY A 87 -27.19 3.50 -13.12
C GLY A 87 -26.06 3.64 -14.15
N ALA A 88 -25.16 2.65 -14.20
CA ALA A 88 -24.12 2.53 -15.21
C ALA A 88 -24.36 1.31 -16.11
N PRO A 89 -23.77 1.27 -17.32
CA PRO A 89 -23.72 0.04 -18.09
C PRO A 89 -23.08 -1.09 -17.28
N ALA A 90 -23.65 -2.29 -17.35
CA ALA A 90 -23.16 -3.44 -16.61
C ALA A 90 -21.68 -3.74 -16.93
N VAL A 91 -20.91 -4.15 -15.92
CA VAL A 91 -19.50 -4.56 -16.08
C VAL A 91 -19.45 -6.08 -16.03
N ASN A 92 -19.01 -6.72 -17.12
CA ASN A 92 -18.95 -8.18 -17.24
C ASN A 92 -20.27 -8.89 -16.83
N GLY A 93 -21.40 -8.30 -17.22
CA GLY A 93 -22.75 -8.80 -16.91
C GLY A 93 -23.26 -8.48 -15.50
N ALA A 94 -22.45 -7.85 -14.64
CA ALA A 94 -22.83 -7.47 -13.29
C ALA A 94 -23.39 -6.03 -13.22
N PRO A 95 -24.36 -5.75 -12.32
CA PRO A 95 -24.87 -4.41 -12.08
C PRO A 95 -23.75 -3.44 -11.69
N ALA A 96 -23.80 -2.24 -12.26
CA ALA A 96 -22.83 -1.19 -12.04
C ALA A 96 -23.51 0.18 -11.88
N TYR A 97 -22.81 1.11 -11.22
CA TYR A 97 -23.34 2.39 -10.82
C TYR A 97 -22.26 3.47 -10.88
N TRP A 98 -22.63 4.64 -11.37
CA TRP A 98 -21.82 5.84 -11.30
C TRP A 98 -22.06 6.54 -9.97
N VAL A 99 -20.99 7.05 -9.38
CA VAL A 99 -21.02 7.81 -8.14
C VAL A 99 -20.30 9.12 -8.39
N GLU A 100 -21.01 10.23 -8.20
CA GLU A 100 -20.46 11.57 -8.31
C GLU A 100 -19.89 12.03 -6.96
N ILE A 101 -18.88 12.89 -7.00
CA ILE A 101 -18.27 13.50 -5.81
C ILE A 101 -18.67 14.98 -5.77
N PRO A 102 -19.45 15.41 -4.75
CA PRO A 102 -19.82 16.82 -4.64
C PRO A 102 -18.58 17.72 -4.52
N GLY A 103 -18.48 18.71 -5.42
CA GLY A 103 -17.35 19.65 -5.44
C GLY A 103 -16.11 19.14 -6.16
N ASP A 104 -16.14 17.94 -6.76
CA ASP A 104 -15.04 17.39 -7.55
C ASP A 104 -15.58 16.83 -8.87
N SER A 105 -15.43 17.61 -9.93
CA SER A 105 -15.80 17.23 -11.29
C SER A 105 -14.71 16.45 -12.03
N GLU A 106 -13.51 16.36 -11.47
CA GLU A 106 -12.36 15.70 -12.11
C GLU A 106 -12.30 14.21 -11.78
N THR A 107 -12.93 13.80 -10.68
CA THR A 107 -12.98 12.41 -10.24
C THR A 107 -14.32 11.76 -10.58
N LEU A 108 -14.24 10.62 -11.25
CA LEU A 108 -15.37 9.74 -11.54
C LEU A 108 -15.21 8.43 -10.79
N ILE A 109 -16.29 7.95 -10.15
CA ILE A 109 -16.31 6.66 -9.48
C ILE A 109 -17.31 5.71 -10.17
N LEU A 110 -16.84 4.51 -10.52
CA LEU A 110 -17.64 3.37 -10.96
C LEU A 110 -17.65 2.29 -9.89
N LYS A 111 -18.84 1.85 -9.46
CA LYS A 111 -18.99 0.72 -8.53
C LYS A 111 -19.72 -0.42 -9.21
N TRP A 112 -19.22 -1.64 -9.06
CA TRP A 112 -19.87 -2.83 -9.61
C TRP A 112 -19.65 -4.06 -8.72
N ARG A 113 -20.48 -5.09 -8.93
CA ARG A 113 -20.29 -6.37 -8.26
C ARG A 113 -19.30 -7.22 -9.06
N TYR A 114 -18.13 -7.50 -8.50
CA TYR A 114 -17.15 -8.37 -9.18
C TYR A 114 -17.32 -9.86 -8.85
N ALA A 115 -18.03 -10.17 -7.76
CA ALA A 115 -18.30 -11.53 -7.30
C ALA A 115 -19.58 -11.61 -6.46
N ARG A 116 -20.02 -12.82 -6.11
CA ARG A 116 -21.15 -13.02 -5.19
C ARG A 116 -20.82 -12.43 -3.81
N GLY A 117 -21.37 -11.25 -3.56
CA GLY A 117 -21.20 -10.54 -2.28
C GLY A 117 -19.94 -9.66 -2.22
N GLY A 118 -19.12 -9.64 -3.28
CA GLY A 118 -17.96 -8.77 -3.42
C GLY A 118 -18.26 -7.57 -4.31
N TRP A 119 -17.72 -6.41 -3.94
CA TRP A 119 -17.88 -5.15 -4.65
C TRP A 119 -16.53 -4.56 -5.04
N ALA A 120 -16.51 -3.89 -6.18
CA ALA A 120 -15.38 -3.13 -6.68
C ALA A 120 -15.75 -1.66 -6.77
N GLU A 121 -14.78 -0.79 -6.53
CA GLU A 121 -14.83 0.64 -6.74
C GLU A 121 -13.65 1.01 -7.62
N LEU A 122 -13.91 1.67 -8.74
CA LEU A 122 -12.89 2.26 -9.62
C LEU A 122 -13.05 3.77 -9.55
N ALA A 123 -12.02 4.45 -9.06
CA ALA A 123 -11.88 5.89 -9.13
C ALA A 123 -10.93 6.23 -10.28
N THR A 124 -11.33 7.17 -11.13
CA THR A 124 -10.48 7.73 -12.18
C THR A 124 -10.49 9.24 -12.08
N SER A 125 -9.33 9.88 -12.25
CA SER A 125 -9.27 11.33 -12.39
C SER A 125 -8.25 11.77 -13.42
N ARG A 126 -8.56 12.90 -14.07
CA ARG A 126 -7.70 13.59 -15.05
C ARG A 126 -7.21 12.68 -16.20
N LEU A 127 -8.02 11.70 -16.58
CA LEU A 127 -7.77 10.88 -17.77
C LEU A 127 -8.17 11.65 -19.03
N SER A 128 -7.48 11.38 -20.14
CA SER A 128 -7.85 11.92 -21.45
C SER A 128 -9.02 11.15 -22.06
N GLY A 129 -9.85 11.81 -22.87
CA GLY A 129 -11.00 11.18 -23.53
C GLY A 129 -12.26 11.19 -22.66
N ASP A 130 -13.22 10.31 -22.95
CA ASP A 130 -14.42 10.16 -22.13
C ASP A 130 -14.08 9.35 -20.86
N PRO A 131 -14.19 9.95 -19.65
CA PRO A 131 -13.87 9.26 -18.41
C PRO A 131 -14.81 8.09 -18.12
N ARG A 132 -16.08 8.15 -18.54
CA ARG A 132 -17.05 7.07 -18.31
C ARG A 132 -16.76 5.87 -19.20
N GLU A 133 -16.48 6.11 -20.48
CA GLU A 133 -16.08 5.04 -21.41
C GLU A 133 -14.77 4.38 -20.93
N THR A 134 -13.79 5.21 -20.56
CA THR A 134 -12.48 4.75 -20.08
C THR A 134 -12.61 3.92 -18.80
N ALA A 135 -13.35 4.42 -17.81
CA ALA A 135 -13.58 3.70 -16.56
C ALA A 135 -14.29 2.36 -16.80
N HIS A 136 -15.29 2.31 -17.67
CA HIS A 136 -15.98 1.07 -18.02
C HIS A 136 -15.04 0.04 -18.67
N ARG A 137 -14.18 0.48 -19.58
CA ARG A 137 -13.16 -0.37 -20.23
C ARG A 137 -12.14 -0.92 -19.23
N ILE A 138 -11.63 -0.08 -18.31
CA ILE A 138 -10.72 -0.51 -17.24
C ILE A 138 -11.40 -1.58 -16.37
N ALA A 139 -12.64 -1.32 -15.92
CA ALA A 139 -13.39 -2.24 -15.07
C ALA A 139 -13.68 -3.58 -15.77
N GLY A 140 -14.01 -3.55 -17.07
CA GLY A 140 -14.23 -4.75 -17.88
C GLY A 140 -12.96 -5.58 -18.10
N ALA A 141 -11.80 -4.93 -18.18
CA ALA A 141 -10.51 -5.56 -18.40
C ALA A 141 -9.79 -6.00 -17.10
N LEU A 142 -10.34 -5.70 -15.92
CA LEU A 142 -9.73 -6.07 -14.64
C LEU A 142 -9.66 -7.59 -14.48
N ARG A 143 -8.48 -8.11 -14.13
CA ARG A 143 -8.26 -9.54 -13.87
C ARG A 143 -8.26 -9.78 -12.38
N ILE A 144 -9.18 -10.58 -11.86
CA ILE A 144 -9.41 -10.76 -10.40
C ILE A 144 -9.18 -12.22 -9.95
N ASP A 145 -9.22 -13.15 -10.90
CA ASP A 145 -9.20 -14.60 -10.70
C ASP A 145 -7.80 -15.23 -10.84
N GLY A 146 -6.74 -14.43 -10.77
CA GLY A 146 -5.36 -14.89 -10.90
C GLY A 146 -4.86 -15.73 -9.73
N THR A 147 -3.93 -16.64 -10.00
CA THR A 147 -3.06 -17.27 -8.99
C THR A 147 -1.92 -16.37 -8.54
N GLU A 148 -1.87 -15.14 -9.06
CA GLU A 148 -0.83 -14.15 -8.79
C GLU A 148 -0.81 -13.78 -7.30
N ARG A 149 0.41 -13.70 -6.77
CA ARG A 149 0.68 -13.27 -5.41
C ARG A 149 1.50 -11.99 -5.46
N LEU A 150 1.23 -11.07 -4.55
CA LEU A 150 2.15 -9.98 -4.29
C LEU A 150 3.51 -10.58 -3.91
N ARG A 151 4.55 -10.18 -4.65
CA ARG A 151 5.92 -10.65 -4.45
C ARG A 151 6.71 -9.56 -3.74
N PHE A 152 7.55 -9.95 -2.80
CA PHE A 152 8.38 -9.03 -2.02
C PHE A 152 9.87 -9.24 -2.32
N PRO A 153 10.67 -8.16 -2.25
CA PRO A 153 12.13 -8.19 -2.38
C PRO A 153 12.82 -8.75 -1.15
N PHE A 154 12.11 -9.47 -0.28
CA PHE A 154 12.69 -10.04 0.93
C PHE A 154 11.95 -11.28 1.43
N GLN A 155 12.65 -12.02 2.28
CA GLN A 155 12.14 -13.14 3.03
C GLN A 155 12.54 -12.99 4.49
N LEU A 156 11.58 -13.18 5.39
CA LEU A 156 11.76 -13.18 6.84
C LEU A 156 11.68 -14.61 7.37
N THR A 157 12.63 -14.95 8.24
CA THR A 157 12.71 -16.24 8.94
C THR A 157 12.84 -16.04 10.44
N GLY A 158 12.56 -17.08 11.23
CA GLY A 158 12.74 -17.03 12.69
C GLY A 158 11.69 -16.21 13.45
N LEU A 159 10.66 -15.70 12.76
CA LEU A 159 9.55 -15.00 13.42
C LEU A 159 8.65 -15.98 14.19
N PRO A 160 8.09 -15.57 15.35
CA PRO A 160 7.11 -16.36 16.06
C PRO A 160 5.93 -16.75 15.18
N ALA A 161 5.44 -17.99 15.38
CA ALA A 161 4.38 -18.57 14.57
C ALA A 161 3.02 -17.87 14.75
N GLU A 162 2.91 -16.88 15.63
CA GLU A 162 1.74 -16.03 15.90
C GLU A 162 1.70 -14.75 15.06
N PHE A 163 2.83 -14.31 14.49
CA PHE A 163 2.84 -13.19 13.56
C PHE A 163 2.09 -13.56 12.28
N ARG A 164 1.20 -12.67 11.84
CA ARG A 164 0.44 -12.81 10.60
C ARG A 164 0.60 -11.54 9.77
N PRO A 165 0.79 -11.66 8.45
CA PRO A 165 0.60 -10.55 7.54
C PRO A 165 -0.78 -9.92 7.71
N VAL A 166 -0.83 -8.61 7.91
CA VAL A 166 -2.06 -7.82 8.02
C VAL A 166 -2.21 -6.81 6.90
N ALA A 167 -1.08 -6.31 6.39
CA ALA A 167 -1.04 -5.52 5.18
C ALA A 167 0.25 -5.78 4.39
N GLY A 168 0.21 -5.49 3.09
CA GLY A 168 1.39 -5.53 2.23
C GLY A 168 1.20 -4.60 1.06
N GLU A 169 2.27 -3.94 0.64
CA GLU A 169 2.28 -2.95 -0.42
C GLU A 169 3.54 -3.10 -1.27
N VAL A 170 3.38 -2.95 -2.58
CA VAL A 170 4.49 -2.76 -3.52
C VAL A 170 4.14 -1.56 -4.40
N GLU A 171 5.04 -0.59 -4.41
CA GLU A 171 5.02 0.58 -5.27
C GLU A 171 6.13 0.47 -6.31
N GLU A 172 5.85 0.85 -7.55
CA GLU A 172 6.77 0.78 -8.69
C GLU A 172 6.69 2.07 -9.50
N GLY A 173 7.84 2.56 -9.97
CA GLY A 173 7.95 3.88 -10.58
C GLY A 173 7.65 5.01 -9.59
N GLY A 174 7.69 6.26 -10.05
CA GLY A 174 7.34 7.44 -9.24
C GLY A 174 8.48 8.12 -8.46
N PRO A 175 8.17 9.19 -7.70
CA PRO A 175 9.17 10.12 -7.16
C PRO A 175 10.11 9.53 -6.10
N GLY A 176 9.68 8.47 -5.42
CA GLY A 176 10.41 7.82 -4.32
C GLY A 176 11.51 6.84 -4.77
N GLY A 177 11.61 6.58 -6.07
CA GLY A 177 12.56 5.61 -6.63
C GLY A 177 11.88 4.62 -7.56
N PRO A 178 12.65 3.64 -8.09
CA PRO A 178 12.12 2.71 -9.07
C PRO A 178 11.11 1.71 -8.48
N TRP A 179 11.20 1.43 -7.18
CA TRP A 179 10.23 0.63 -6.44
C TRP A 179 10.43 0.75 -4.93
N HIS A 180 9.39 0.39 -4.17
CA HIS A 180 9.38 0.29 -2.72
C HIS A 180 8.40 -0.83 -2.31
N ALA A 181 8.73 -1.64 -1.31
CA ALA A 181 7.87 -2.73 -0.87
C ALA A 181 7.81 -2.81 0.65
N THR A 182 6.60 -2.83 1.21
CA THR A 182 6.33 -2.86 2.65
C THR A 182 5.45 -4.04 3.02
N LEU A 183 5.79 -4.77 4.08
CA LEU A 183 4.96 -5.80 4.68
C LEU A 183 4.71 -5.47 6.15
N ASP A 184 3.44 -5.38 6.53
CA ASP A 184 3.04 -5.23 7.91
C ASP A 184 2.56 -6.55 8.49
N LEU A 185 3.13 -6.91 9.63
CA LEU A 185 2.82 -8.08 10.41
C LEU A 185 2.23 -7.64 11.76
N SER A 186 1.25 -8.38 12.26
CA SER A 186 0.72 -8.17 13.62
C SER A 186 0.80 -9.47 14.41
N PHE A 187 1.22 -9.35 15.67
CA PHE A 187 1.11 -10.43 16.63
C PHE A 187 -0.34 -10.51 17.13
N ARG A 188 -1.01 -11.63 16.85
CA ARG A 188 -2.44 -11.83 17.20
C ARG A 188 -3.31 -10.65 16.73
N PRO A 189 -3.60 -10.53 15.42
CA PRO A 189 -4.31 -9.38 14.85
C PRO A 189 -5.63 -9.02 15.54
N ALA A 190 -6.34 -10.00 16.13
CA ALA A 190 -7.60 -9.78 16.85
C ALA A 190 -7.45 -9.16 18.26
N GLN A 191 -6.24 -9.02 18.80
CA GLN A 191 -5.99 -8.68 20.21
C GLN A 191 -5.08 -7.46 20.41
N HIS A 192 -4.85 -6.64 19.38
CA HIS A 192 -3.97 -5.45 19.46
C HIS A 192 -2.58 -5.76 20.06
N GLY A 193 -1.85 -6.71 19.47
CA GLY A 193 -0.45 -6.99 19.82
C GLY A 193 0.55 -6.09 19.06
N PRO A 194 1.87 -6.26 19.30
CA PRO A 194 2.89 -5.50 18.59
C PRO A 194 2.75 -5.66 17.08
N THR A 195 3.04 -4.59 16.37
CA THR A 195 3.15 -4.58 14.90
C THR A 195 4.62 -4.55 14.51
N LEU A 196 4.92 -5.20 13.40
CA LEU A 196 6.23 -5.19 12.74
C LEU A 196 6.01 -4.78 11.30
N SER A 197 6.60 -3.66 10.90
CA SER A 197 6.65 -3.23 9.51
C SER A 197 8.05 -3.48 8.96
N VAL A 198 8.13 -4.08 7.78
CA VAL A 198 9.39 -4.29 7.04
C VAL A 198 9.24 -3.66 5.68
N SER A 199 10.05 -2.66 5.39
CA SER A 199 10.15 -2.00 4.10
C SER A 199 11.52 -2.23 3.48
N VAL A 200 11.55 -2.42 2.16
CA VAL A 200 12.78 -2.48 1.38
C VAL A 200 12.60 -1.64 0.13
N HIS A 201 13.63 -0.90 -0.24
CA HIS A 201 13.68 -0.09 -1.46
C HIS A 201 15.13 0.14 -1.89
N PRO A 202 15.39 0.54 -3.15
CA PRO A 202 16.72 0.97 -3.57
C PRO A 202 17.14 2.28 -2.90
N GLY A 203 18.45 2.44 -2.71
CA GLY A 203 19.05 3.64 -2.15
C GLY A 203 19.64 3.44 -0.76
N THR A 204 19.89 4.56 -0.09
CA THR A 204 20.54 4.64 1.23
C THR A 204 19.80 5.64 2.10
N ASP A 205 19.83 5.46 3.42
CA ASP A 205 19.16 6.39 4.33
C ASP A 205 19.83 7.76 4.18
N VAL A 206 19.03 8.80 3.95
CA VAL A 206 19.52 10.18 3.85
C VAL A 206 20.03 10.69 5.19
N ARG A 207 19.63 10.04 6.30
CA ARG A 207 20.14 10.34 7.63
C ARG A 207 21.47 9.65 7.86
N ALA A 208 22.37 10.36 8.55
CA ALA A 208 23.65 9.79 8.93
C ALA A 208 23.45 8.52 9.78
N PRO A 209 24.17 7.43 9.47
CA PRO A 209 24.16 6.22 10.28
C PRO A 209 24.70 6.54 11.69
N ASN A 210 24.19 5.84 12.70
CA ASN A 210 24.66 5.96 14.09
C ASN A 210 25.25 4.64 14.62
N THR A 211 25.20 3.57 13.84
CA THR A 211 25.69 2.24 14.19
C THR A 211 26.04 1.46 12.91
N THR A 212 26.42 0.20 13.10
CA THR A 212 26.60 -0.78 12.02
C THR A 212 25.96 -2.09 12.42
N VAL A 213 25.33 -2.79 11.47
CA VAL A 213 24.78 -4.14 11.69
C VAL A 213 25.36 -5.06 10.62
N ASP A 214 26.04 -6.12 11.05
CA ASP A 214 26.71 -7.09 10.17
C ASP A 214 27.63 -6.45 9.12
N GLY A 215 28.28 -5.35 9.49
CA GLY A 215 29.20 -4.60 8.61
C GLY A 215 28.53 -3.56 7.71
N HIS A 216 27.20 -3.47 7.71
CA HIS A 216 26.45 -2.47 6.95
C HIS A 216 26.21 -1.20 7.76
N PRO A 217 26.31 0.00 7.16
CA PRO A 217 25.90 1.24 7.80
C PRO A 217 24.44 1.18 8.22
N ALA A 218 24.16 1.53 9.46
CA ALA A 218 22.81 1.44 9.99
C ALA A 218 22.47 2.62 10.90
N ARG A 219 21.18 2.88 10.98
CA ARG A 219 20.59 3.78 11.97
C ARG A 219 19.64 2.98 12.84
N HIS A 220 19.93 2.91 14.13
CA HIS A 220 19.08 2.27 15.12
C HIS A 220 18.57 3.34 16.10
N ASP A 221 17.26 3.52 16.14
CA ASP A 221 16.58 4.45 17.05
C ASP A 221 15.55 3.66 17.86
N THR A 222 15.68 3.68 19.20
CA THR A 222 14.65 3.15 20.10
C THR A 222 13.99 4.31 20.85
N LEU A 223 12.67 4.32 20.85
CA LEU A 223 11.86 5.34 21.50
C LEU A 223 10.93 4.67 22.52
N SER A 224 11.06 5.07 23.78
CA SER A 224 10.08 4.75 24.82
C SER A 224 9.52 6.07 25.33
N LYS A 225 8.31 6.43 24.92
CA LYS A 225 7.64 7.66 25.34
C LYS A 225 6.26 7.35 25.89
N ASN A 226 5.79 8.20 26.80
CA ASN A 226 4.37 8.26 27.14
C ASN A 226 3.72 9.24 26.14
N HIS A 227 3.01 8.72 25.14
CA HIS A 227 2.20 9.54 24.25
C HIS A 227 0.76 9.57 24.76
N LEU A 228 0.25 10.74 25.14
CA LEU A 228 -1.11 10.93 25.65
C LEU A 228 -1.47 10.03 26.87
N GLY A 229 -0.48 9.72 27.71
CA GLY A 229 -0.68 8.87 28.90
C GLY A 229 -0.66 7.36 28.62
N ALA A 230 -0.49 6.94 27.37
CA ALA A 230 -0.19 5.56 27.02
C ALA A 230 1.33 5.39 26.83
N PRO A 231 1.96 4.41 27.49
CA PRO A 231 3.31 4.01 27.11
C PRO A 231 3.28 3.56 25.65
N GLN A 232 4.25 4.02 24.87
CA GLN A 232 4.49 3.59 23.52
C GLN A 232 5.97 3.25 23.39
N TYR A 233 6.21 2.02 22.94
CA TYR A 233 7.52 1.53 22.60
C TYR A 233 7.62 1.44 21.08
N SER A 234 8.66 2.05 20.55
CA SER A 234 9.04 1.91 19.16
C SER A 234 10.52 1.55 19.06
N ASP A 235 10.82 0.64 18.15
CA ASP A 235 12.18 0.21 17.83
C ASP A 235 12.33 0.24 16.32
N ARG A 236 13.25 1.06 15.81
CA ARG A 236 13.44 1.29 14.38
C ARG A 236 14.87 1.02 13.98
N LEU A 237 15.05 0.20 12.96
CA LEU A 237 16.34 -0.05 12.33
C LEU A 237 16.25 0.23 10.83
N SER A 238 17.15 1.07 10.33
CA SER A 238 17.35 1.31 8.90
C SER A 238 18.76 0.85 8.55
N VAL A 239 18.89 -0.15 7.68
CA VAL A 239 20.18 -0.69 7.23
C VAL A 239 20.37 -0.37 5.75
N SER A 240 21.47 0.26 5.41
CA SER A 240 21.80 0.68 4.04
C SER A 240 22.85 -0.24 3.40
N ASP A 241 23.07 -0.07 2.10
CA ASP A 241 24.10 -0.77 1.32
C ASP A 241 23.94 -2.30 1.33
N LEU A 242 22.69 -2.78 1.31
CA LEU A 242 22.34 -4.18 1.14
C LEU A 242 22.23 -4.50 -0.36
N ASP A 243 23.37 -4.67 -1.03
CA ASP A 243 23.44 -4.81 -2.49
C ASP A 243 22.76 -3.65 -3.25
N GLY A 244 22.97 -2.42 -2.74
CA GLY A 244 22.34 -1.20 -3.29
C GLY A 244 20.90 -0.97 -2.82
N LEU A 245 20.42 -1.75 -1.87
CA LEU A 245 19.14 -1.59 -1.20
C LEU A 245 19.30 -1.02 0.20
N GLN A 246 18.19 -0.46 0.69
CA GLN A 246 17.94 -0.14 2.08
C GLN A 246 16.80 -1.04 2.60
N ALA A 247 16.93 -1.49 3.85
CA ALA A 247 15.87 -2.15 4.60
C ALA A 247 15.52 -1.34 5.85
N ASP A 248 14.24 -1.02 6.00
CA ASP A 248 13.67 -0.39 7.19
C ASP A 248 12.83 -1.42 7.95
N LEU A 249 13.13 -1.60 9.22
CA LEU A 249 12.38 -2.42 10.16
C LEU A 249 11.85 -1.54 11.27
N PHE A 250 10.57 -1.70 11.59
CA PHE A 250 9.90 -0.89 12.60
C PHE A 250 8.97 -1.74 13.45
N ILE A 251 9.19 -1.72 14.76
CA ILE A 251 8.30 -2.29 15.75
C ILE A 251 7.53 -1.15 16.41
N ASP A 252 6.21 -1.32 16.54
CA ASP A 252 5.36 -0.50 17.40
C ASP A 252 4.63 -1.41 18.40
N ALA A 253 4.69 -1.04 19.67
CA ALA A 253 4.07 -1.78 20.75
C ALA A 253 3.64 -0.82 21.87
N THR A 254 2.68 -1.26 22.68
CA THR A 254 2.25 -0.51 23.87
C THR A 254 3.29 -0.47 24.98
N SER A 255 4.32 -1.33 24.93
CA SER A 255 5.44 -1.31 25.86
C SER A 255 6.59 -2.17 25.33
N ALA A 256 7.78 -2.03 25.93
CA ALA A 256 8.90 -2.92 25.63
C ALA A 256 8.57 -4.39 25.94
N SER A 257 7.80 -4.65 27.01
CA SER A 257 7.31 -6.01 27.31
C SER A 257 6.29 -6.51 26.30
N GLY A 258 5.52 -5.62 25.67
CA GLY A 258 4.64 -5.95 24.56
C GLY A 258 5.39 -6.39 23.31
N ALA A 259 6.60 -5.89 23.09
CA ALA A 259 7.49 -6.31 22.00
C ALA A 259 8.26 -7.62 22.29
N ALA A 260 8.20 -8.14 23.51
CA ALA A 260 8.92 -9.35 23.92
C ALA A 260 8.73 -10.59 23.02
N PRO A 261 7.58 -10.81 22.34
CA PRO A 261 7.46 -11.91 21.39
C PRO A 261 8.48 -11.86 20.24
N LEU A 262 9.00 -10.69 19.86
CA LEU A 262 10.04 -10.55 18.84
C LEU A 262 11.45 -10.89 19.35
N GLY A 263 11.56 -11.28 20.62
CA GLY A 263 12.81 -11.63 21.28
C GLY A 263 13.50 -10.43 21.94
N PRO A 264 14.56 -10.68 22.70
CA PRO A 264 15.28 -9.65 23.46
C PRO A 264 16.01 -8.64 22.56
N ASP A 265 16.28 -9.01 21.31
CA ASP A 265 17.04 -8.20 20.35
C ASP A 265 16.14 -7.29 19.48
N GLY A 266 14.81 -7.31 19.67
CA GLY A 266 13.88 -6.43 18.96
C GLY A 266 14.07 -6.47 17.44
N VAL A 267 14.20 -5.30 16.81
CA VAL A 267 14.42 -5.19 15.35
C VAL A 267 15.72 -5.84 14.88
N LEU A 268 16.76 -5.91 15.72
CA LEU A 268 18.02 -6.55 15.34
C LEU A 268 17.84 -8.06 15.20
N GLY A 269 17.03 -8.67 16.06
CA GLY A 269 16.66 -10.08 15.94
C GLY A 269 15.92 -10.38 14.64
N VAL A 270 14.98 -9.50 14.27
CA VAL A 270 14.24 -9.60 13.01
C VAL A 270 15.16 -9.43 11.80
N TYR A 271 16.07 -8.45 11.84
CA TYR A 271 17.02 -8.20 10.75
C TYR A 271 17.92 -9.41 10.48
N ARG A 272 18.40 -10.11 11.51
CA ARG A 272 19.22 -11.32 11.31
C ARG A 272 18.46 -12.46 10.62
N GLY A 273 17.13 -12.44 10.64
CA GLY A 273 16.27 -13.36 9.91
C GLY A 273 15.84 -12.85 8.52
N LEU A 274 16.26 -11.65 8.12
CA LEU A 274 15.92 -11.00 6.86
C LEU A 274 16.91 -11.38 5.77
N THR A 275 16.40 -11.83 4.62
CA THR A 275 17.15 -11.96 3.38
C THR A 275 16.52 -11.01 2.35
N VAL A 276 17.33 -10.18 1.69
CA VAL A 276 16.86 -9.24 0.65
C VAL A 276 17.25 -9.71 -0.75
N HIS A 277 16.51 -9.23 -1.76
CA HIS A 277 16.63 -9.60 -3.16
C HIS A 277 16.51 -8.37 -4.06
N ALA A 278 17.64 -7.86 -4.55
CA ALA A 278 17.68 -6.73 -5.50
C ALA A 278 17.06 -7.10 -6.86
N ASP A 279 17.25 -8.35 -7.30
CA ASP A 279 16.71 -8.85 -8.56
C ASP A 279 15.22 -9.22 -8.42
N ARG A 280 14.37 -8.53 -9.19
CA ARG A 280 12.92 -8.75 -9.25
C ARG A 280 12.55 -10.19 -9.64
N ALA A 281 13.38 -10.86 -10.43
CA ALA A 281 13.15 -12.27 -10.78
C ALA A 281 13.17 -13.17 -9.53
N ARG A 282 13.88 -12.78 -8.47
CA ARG A 282 14.05 -13.52 -7.21
C ARG A 282 13.04 -13.18 -6.12
N TRP A 283 12.17 -12.19 -6.33
CA TRP A 283 11.18 -11.79 -5.31
C TRP A 283 10.26 -12.95 -4.93
N THR A 284 9.84 -13.04 -3.68
CA THR A 284 9.07 -14.19 -3.18
C THR A 284 7.61 -13.84 -2.94
N GLY A 285 6.69 -14.76 -3.29
CA GLY A 285 5.28 -14.70 -2.87
C GLY A 285 5.04 -15.29 -1.48
N GLN A 286 6.11 -15.67 -0.77
CA GLN A 286 6.14 -16.20 0.60
C GLN A 286 7.18 -15.41 1.40
N PRO A 287 6.87 -14.14 1.75
CA PRO A 287 7.83 -13.26 2.43
C PRO A 287 8.08 -13.65 3.89
N VAL A 288 7.32 -14.60 4.46
CA VAL A 288 7.52 -15.11 5.82
C VAL A 288 7.61 -16.63 5.75
N VAL A 289 8.71 -17.18 6.24
CA VAL A 289 8.98 -18.61 6.35
C VAL A 289 9.22 -18.95 7.81
N ARG A 290 8.57 -20.01 8.29
CA ARG A 290 8.63 -20.46 9.69
C ARG A 290 9.52 -21.67 9.83
#